data_AF-A0A5D2EGY5-F1
#
_entry.id   AF-A0A5D2EGY5-F1
#
_cell.length_a   1.000
_cell.length_b   1.000
_cell.length_c   1.000
_cell.angle_alpha   90.00
_cell.angle_beta   90.00
_cell.angle_gamma   90.00
#
_symmetry.space_group_name_H-M   'P 1'
#
loop_
_entity.id
_entity.type
_entity.pdbx_description
1 polymer ?
#
loop_
_entity_poly.entity_id
_entity_poly.type
_entity_poly.pdbx_seq_one_letter_code
_entity_poly.pdbx_strand_id
1 'polypeptide(L)'
;MAQRSVPAPFLTKTYKLVDDPITDDVISWNENGTSFIVWNIADFAKDLLPNYFKHDNFSSFVRQLNTYVTSLFPYFILNPLLIALKVYIPLFVFKIKYR
;
A
#
# COMPACT_ATOMS: atom_id res chain seq x y z
N MET A 1 9.26 11.15 -26.90
CA MET A 1 10.03 10.98 -25.64
C MET A 1 9.06 10.41 -24.63
N ALA A 2 9.24 9.16 -24.19
CA ALA A 2 8.35 8.55 -23.22
C ALA A 2 8.44 9.36 -21.92
N GLN A 3 7.35 10.04 -21.57
CA GLN A 3 7.21 10.76 -20.32
C GLN A 3 7.40 9.71 -19.22
N ARG A 4 8.57 9.68 -18.57
CA ARG A 4 8.81 8.85 -17.39
C ARG A 4 7.75 9.22 -16.38
N SER A 5 6.70 8.42 -16.26
CA SER A 5 5.61 8.63 -15.32
C SER A 5 6.22 8.63 -13.94
N VAL A 6 6.37 9.84 -13.36
CA VAL A 6 6.88 9.97 -11.99
C VAL A 6 5.93 9.17 -11.11
N PRO A 7 6.43 8.18 -10.34
CA PRO A 7 5.58 7.40 -9.47
C PRO A 7 4.85 8.34 -8.52
N ALA A 8 3.56 8.10 -8.32
CA ALA A 8 2.74 9.01 -7.55
C ALA A 8 3.35 9.21 -6.15
N PRO A 9 3.47 10.46 -5.65
CA PRO A 9 4.17 10.75 -4.40
C PRO A 9 3.67 9.94 -3.21
N PHE A 10 2.38 9.62 -3.18
CA PHE A 10 1.77 8.74 -2.17
C PHE A 10 2.42 7.35 -2.18
N LEU A 11 2.49 6.69 -3.34
CA LEU A 11 3.05 5.35 -3.48
C LEU A 11 4.54 5.31 -3.13
N THR A 12 5.32 6.30 -3.56
CA THR A 12 6.75 6.37 -3.23
C THR A 12 6.97 6.55 -1.73
N LYS A 13 6.14 7.35 -1.05
CA LYS A 13 6.21 7.52 0.40
C LYS A 13 5.78 6.26 1.15
N THR A 14 4.68 5.63 0.73
CA THR A 14 4.22 4.38 1.32
C THR A 14 5.26 3.27 1.18
N TYR A 15 5.89 3.14 0.01
CA TYR A 15 6.97 2.17 -0.19
C TYR A 15 8.12 2.42 0.79
N LYS A 16 8.62 3.65 0.86
CA LYS A 16 9.72 4.02 1.78
C LYS A 16 9.37 3.81 3.25
N LEU A 17 8.10 4.01 3.61
CA LEU A 17 7.61 3.77 4.96
C LEU A 17 7.69 2.29 5.30
N VAL A 18 7.20 1.41 4.42
CA VAL A 18 7.21 -0.05 4.64
C VAL A 18 8.62 -0.65 4.55
N ASP A 19 9.48 -0.07 3.71
CA ASP A 19 10.85 -0.54 3.44
C ASP A 19 11.84 -0.12 4.53
N ASP A 20 11.41 0.65 5.53
CA ASP A 20 12.24 1.09 6.66
C ASP A 20 12.18 0.08 7.82
N PRO A 21 13.28 -0.63 8.12
CA PRO A 21 13.32 -1.63 9.18
C PRO A 21 13.02 -1.07 10.58
N ILE A 22 13.17 0.25 10.78
CA ILE A 22 12.83 0.90 12.06
C ILE A 22 11.33 0.83 12.32
N THR A 23 10.52 0.73 11.27
CA THR A 23 9.06 0.72 11.37
C THR A 23 8.47 -0.69 11.41
N ASP A 24 9.29 -1.75 11.29
CA ASP A 24 8.85 -3.15 11.16
C ASP A 24 7.94 -3.62 12.30
N ASP A 25 8.11 -3.08 13.52
CA ASP A 25 7.26 -3.38 14.68
C ASP A 25 5.80 -2.91 14.50
N VAL A 26 5.57 -1.95 13.61
CA VAL A 26 4.26 -1.31 13.37
C VAL A 26 3.74 -1.62 11.96
N ILE A 27 4.62 -1.61 10.96
CA ILE A 27 4.33 -1.93 9.56
C ILE A 27 5.55 -2.59 8.91
N SER A 28 5.38 -3.74 8.28
CA SER A 28 6.48 -4.44 7.63
C SER A 28 6.04 -5.09 6.32
N TRP A 29 7.02 -5.44 5.48
CA TRP A 29 6.79 -6.41 4.42
C TRP A 29 6.42 -7.78 5.00
N ASN A 30 5.68 -8.55 4.21
CA ASN A 30 5.52 -9.98 4.45
C ASN A 30 6.81 -10.74 4.10
N GLU A 31 6.89 -12.00 4.52
CA GLU A 31 8.05 -12.88 4.24
C GLU A 31 8.45 -12.93 2.75
N ASN A 32 7.46 -12.74 1.86
CA ASN A 32 7.68 -12.80 0.41
C ASN A 32 7.98 -11.43 -0.24
N GLY A 33 8.00 -10.32 0.52
CA GLY A 33 8.20 -8.97 0.01
C GLY A 33 7.18 -8.49 -1.03
N THR A 34 6.05 -9.19 -1.18
CA THR A 34 5.05 -8.88 -2.21
C THR A 34 4.05 -7.82 -1.74
N SER A 35 4.07 -7.51 -0.45
CA SER A 35 2.98 -6.80 0.20
C SER A 35 3.25 -6.62 1.69
N PHE A 36 2.52 -5.69 2.32
CA PHE A 36 2.81 -5.25 3.67
C PHE A 36 1.67 -5.55 4.65
N ILE A 37 2.02 -5.61 5.92
CA ILE A 37 1.13 -5.89 7.04
C ILE A 37 1.26 -4.71 8.01
N VAL A 38 0.12 -4.23 8.50
CA VAL A 38 0.09 -3.23 9.59
C VAL A 38 -0.22 -3.98 10.87
N TRP A 39 0.77 -4.10 11.75
CA TRP A 39 0.70 -4.85 13.00
C TRP A 39 -0.07 -4.08 14.08
N ASN A 40 0.16 -2.77 14.18
CA ASN A 40 -0.54 -1.89 15.10
C ASN A 40 -1.12 -0.66 14.38
N ILE A 41 -2.44 -0.66 14.18
CA ILE A 41 -3.15 0.43 13.50
C ILE A 41 -3.09 1.73 14.30
N ALA A 42 -3.09 1.67 15.63
CA ALA A 42 -3.11 2.86 16.48
C ALA A 42 -1.76 3.61 16.40
N ASP A 43 -0.66 2.89 16.53
CA ASP A 43 0.69 3.45 16.46
C ASP A 43 1.02 3.88 15.03
N PHE A 44 0.58 3.11 14.02
CA PHE A 44 0.69 3.52 12.62
C PHE A 44 0.00 4.86 12.36
N ALA A 45 -1.22 5.04 12.89
CA ALA A 45 -2.00 6.24 12.72
C ALA A 45 -1.38 7.45 13.44
N LYS A 46 -0.94 7.28 14.69
CA LYS A 46 -0.46 8.38 15.53
C LYS A 46 1.00 8.75 15.28
N ASP A 47 1.85 7.75 15.07
CA ASP A 47 3.30 7.93 15.10
C ASP A 47 3.91 7.90 13.69
N LEU A 48 3.36 7.10 12.77
CA LEU A 48 3.92 6.99 11.42
C LEU A 48 3.23 7.91 10.41
N LEU A 49 1.89 7.97 10.39
CA LEU A 49 1.18 8.77 9.39
C LEU A 49 1.55 10.27 9.41
N PRO A 50 1.66 10.96 10.55
CA PRO A 50 2.02 12.38 10.59
C PRO A 50 3.45 12.68 10.11
N ASN A 51 4.36 11.70 10.24
CA ASN A 51 5.75 11.83 9.82
C ASN A 51 5.92 11.75 8.30
N TYR A 52 5.04 10.99 7.62
CA TYR A 52 5.15 10.74 6.17
C TYR A 52 4.05 11.47 5.36
N PHE A 53 2.89 11.71 5.96
CA PHE A 53 1.69 12.30 5.39
C PHE A 53 1.18 13.47 6.25
N LYS A 54 0.32 14.33 5.67
CA LYS A 54 -0.23 15.52 6.35
C LYS A 54 -1.49 15.21 7.18
N HIS A 55 -1.65 13.97 7.62
CA HIS A 55 -2.78 13.51 8.42
C HIS A 55 -2.37 12.28 9.23
N ASP A 56 -3.09 11.99 10.30
CA ASP A 56 -2.98 10.81 11.17
C ASP A 56 -4.09 9.77 10.91
N ASN A 57 -5.03 10.08 10.01
CA ASN A 57 -6.19 9.24 9.81
C ASN A 57 -5.90 8.00 8.93
N PHE A 58 -5.98 6.81 9.52
CA PHE A 58 -5.81 5.54 8.83
C PHE A 58 -6.81 5.33 7.68
N SER A 59 -8.06 5.77 7.84
CA SER A 59 -9.09 5.64 6.81
C SER A 59 -8.76 6.48 5.56
N SER A 60 -8.16 7.66 5.76
CA SER A 60 -7.67 8.50 4.65
C SER A 60 -6.52 7.83 3.90
N PHE A 61 -5.63 7.14 4.61
CA PHE A 61 -4.54 6.35 4.02
C PHE A 61 -5.10 5.18 3.18
N VAL A 62 -6.04 4.41 3.73
CA VAL A 62 -6.69 3.29 3.02
C VAL A 62 -7.45 3.77 1.78
N ARG A 63 -8.15 4.90 1.86
CA ARG A 63 -8.86 5.49 0.71
C ARG A 63 -7.90 5.89 -0.42
N GLN A 64 -6.74 6.46 -0.07
CA GLN A 64 -5.71 6.80 -1.06
C GLN A 64 -5.17 5.53 -1.73
N LEU A 65 -4.90 4.46 -1.00
CA LEU A 65 -4.53 3.15 -1.57
C LEU A 65 -5.60 2.63 -2.54
N ASN A 66 -6.86 2.63 -2.12
CA ASN A 66 -7.98 2.15 -2.94
C ASN A 66 -8.13 2.92 -4.25
N THR A 67 -7.82 4.22 -4.27
CA THR A 67 -7.88 5.04 -5.49
C THR A 67 -6.95 4.48 -6.58
N TYR A 68 -5.74 4.06 -6.20
CA TYR A 68 -4.80 3.47 -7.15
C TYR A 68 -5.26 2.08 -7.60
N VAL A 69 -5.78 1.25 -6.69
CA VAL A 69 -6.30 -0.08 -7.05
C VAL A 69 -7.50 0.03 -8.00
N THR A 70 -8.46 0.91 -7.72
CA THR A 70 -9.65 1.13 -8.55
C THR A 70 -9.29 1.70 -9.93
N SER A 71 -8.34 2.63 -10.01
CA SER A 71 -7.89 3.19 -11.30
C SER A 71 -7.27 2.14 -12.24
N LEU A 72 -6.74 1.05 -11.67
CA LEU A 72 -6.14 -0.05 -12.42
C LEU A 72 -7.16 -1.12 -12.83
N PHE A 73 -8.38 -1.09 -12.27
CA PHE A 73 -9.44 -2.06 -12.56
C PHE A 73 -9.80 -2.22 -14.05
N PRO A 74 -9.99 -1.16 -14.86
CA PRO A 74 -10.29 -1.33 -16.29
C PRO A 74 -9.14 -2.00 -17.05
N TYR A 75 -7.89 -1.84 -16.60
CA TYR A 75 -6.73 -2.50 -17.21
C TYR A 75 -6.65 -3.98 -16.86
N PHE A 76 -7.24 -4.41 -15.74
CA PHE A 76 -7.27 -5.83 -15.36
C PHE A 76 -8.22 -6.65 -16.23
N ILE A 77 -9.36 -6.09 -16.64
CA ILE A 77 -10.32 -6.79 -17.52
C ILE A 77 -9.72 -7.08 -18.91
N LEU A 78 -8.75 -6.29 -19.37
CA LEU A 78 -8.17 -6.40 -20.71
C LEU A 78 -7.02 -7.41 -20.81
N ASN A 79 -6.52 -7.96 -19.71
CA ASN A 79 -5.36 -8.86 -19.75
C ASN A 79 -5.40 -9.95 -18.65
N PRO A 80 -5.92 -11.15 -18.94
CA PRO A 80 -6.19 -12.18 -17.93
C PRO A 80 -4.94 -12.75 -17.23
N LEU A 81 -3.76 -12.68 -17.84
CA LEU A 81 -2.50 -13.06 -17.18
C LEU A 81 -2.06 -12.03 -16.12
N LEU A 82 -2.40 -10.75 -16.30
CA LEU A 82 -2.19 -9.68 -15.31
C LEU A 82 -3.18 -9.77 -14.14
N ILE A 83 -4.37 -10.35 -14.36
CA ILE A 83 -5.39 -10.61 -13.32
C ILE A 83 -4.81 -11.52 -12.24
N ALA A 84 -4.14 -12.62 -12.60
CA ALA A 84 -3.61 -13.57 -11.62
C ALA A 84 -2.51 -12.96 -10.71
N LEU A 85 -1.60 -12.16 -11.28
CA LEU A 85 -0.52 -11.50 -10.53
C LEU A 85 -1.02 -10.34 -9.66
N LYS A 86 -2.11 -9.67 -10.04
CA LYS A 86 -2.60 -8.46 -9.35
C LYS A 86 -3.88 -8.64 -8.56
N VAL A 87 -4.63 -9.75 -8.69
CA VAL A 87 -5.67 -10.18 -7.73
C VAL A 87 -5.05 -10.58 -6.39
N TYR A 88 -3.78 -11.01 -6.40
CA TYR A 88 -2.99 -11.28 -5.20
C TYR A 88 -2.75 -10.02 -4.34
N ILE A 89 -2.60 -8.85 -4.95
CA ILE A 89 -2.28 -7.57 -4.29
C ILE A 89 -3.45 -7.02 -3.43
N PRO A 90 -4.72 -6.93 -3.90
CA PRO A 90 -5.86 -6.55 -3.07
C PRO A 90 -6.25 -7.65 -2.08
N LEU A 91 -6.05 -8.94 -2.38
CA LEU A 91 -6.16 -10.02 -1.38
C LEU A 91 -5.16 -9.84 -0.23
N PHE A 92 -4.01 -9.21 -0.51
CA PHE A 92 -3.04 -8.90 0.52
C PHE A 92 -3.44 -7.74 1.42
N VAL A 93 -4.02 -6.68 0.85
CA VAL A 93 -4.59 -5.56 1.64
C VAL A 93 -5.74 -6.05 2.53
N PHE A 94 -6.51 -7.06 2.09
CA PHE A 94 -7.58 -7.65 2.89
C PHE A 94 -7.11 -8.63 3.98
N LYS A 95 -5.89 -9.16 3.91
CA LYS A 95 -5.35 -10.07 4.93
C LYS A 95 -4.96 -9.33 6.23
N ILE A 96 -4.89 -8.00 6.20
CA ILE A 96 -4.71 -7.11 7.37
C ILE A 96 -5.93 -7.17 8.33
N LYS A 97 -7.06 -7.79 7.94
CA LYS A 97 -8.27 -7.88 8.77
C LYS A 97 -8.58 -9.27 9.35
N TYR A 98 -7.87 -10.33 8.95
CA TYR A 98 -8.23 -11.71 9.34
C TYR A 98 -7.03 -12.57 9.75
N ARG A 99 -6.19 -12.03 10.63
CA ARG A 99 -5.49 -12.83 11.63
C ARG A 99 -5.47 -12.11 12.95
#